data_AF-A0ABD3R1B0-F1
#
_entry.id   AF-A0ABD3R1B0-F1
#
_cell.length_a   1.000
_cell.length_b   1.000
_cell.length_c   1.000
_cell.angle_alpha   90.00
_cell.angle_beta   90.00
_cell.angle_gamma   90.00
#
_symmetry.space_group_name_H-M   'P 1'
#
loop_
_entity.id
_entity.type
_entity.pdbx_description
1 polymer ?
#
loop_
_entity_poly.entity_id
_entity_poly.type
_entity_poly.pdbx_seq_one_letter_code
_entity_poly.pdbx_strand_id
1 'polypeptide(L)'
;MRQLVVIATILSLRQSMSYSLDSRDCIKTKVPSASVSSHLVSSVSRHYLRRKAVSIICSLSCSALFFPLPLAAKEQPTTDSDVPILKEATEALSSLLENWQKATIDCTFADVPRELLETKNKDKLLAKASEFALFDKSTSVVTCKRTNRIVRDYIGVTGKGPLVGAEKRLLRKTVVERVDPESLDEYFSAVEIFSQSLSRATTLSYTAGTADFDSMNNFAKGDENISNGSNLEQARQAIEEATFALKKAVALLVENS
;
A
#
# COMPACT_ATOMS: atom_id res chain seq x y z
N MET A 1 5.39 3.70 38.71
CA MET A 1 4.44 4.69 38.17
C MET A 1 5.07 5.90 37.43
N ARG A 2 6.41 6.02 37.31
CA ARG A 2 7.05 7.16 36.58
C ARG A 2 7.53 6.85 35.15
N GLN A 3 7.55 5.58 34.73
CA GLN A 3 8.00 5.19 33.38
C GLN A 3 6.88 5.13 32.31
N LEU A 4 5.61 5.20 32.70
CA LEU A 4 4.47 5.10 31.77
C LEU A 4 4.14 6.42 31.03
N VAL A 5 4.67 7.54 31.50
CA VAL A 5 4.36 8.87 30.91
C VAL A 5 5.21 9.16 29.67
N VAL A 6 6.38 8.52 29.52
CA VAL A 6 7.29 8.81 28.40
C VAL A 6 6.78 8.21 27.08
N ILE A 7 6.14 7.03 27.11
CA ILE A 7 5.68 6.32 25.92
C ILE A 7 4.49 7.02 25.25
N ALA A 8 3.62 7.68 26.02
CA ALA A 8 2.46 8.40 25.47
C ALA A 8 2.85 9.64 24.64
N THR A 9 4.04 10.22 24.88
CA THR A 9 4.46 11.46 24.20
C THR A 9 5.04 11.17 22.80
N ILE A 10 5.56 9.97 22.54
CA ILE A 10 6.17 9.60 21.25
C ILE A 10 5.10 9.31 20.19
N LEU A 11 3.94 8.78 20.59
CA LEU A 11 2.83 8.48 19.66
C LEU A 11 2.12 9.73 19.12
N SER A 12 2.20 10.88 19.81
CA SER A 12 1.54 12.12 19.36
C SER A 12 2.34 12.90 18.30
N LEU A 13 3.58 12.52 18.00
CA LEU A 13 4.45 13.19 17.03
C LEU A 13 4.43 12.55 15.63
N ARG A 14 3.79 11.39 15.45
CA ARG A 14 3.73 10.71 14.14
C ARG A 14 2.61 11.20 13.21
N GLN A 15 1.79 12.18 13.61
CA GLN A 15 0.66 12.67 12.79
C GLN A 15 0.94 13.92 11.95
N SER A 16 2.18 14.45 11.92
CA SER A 16 2.49 15.71 11.23
C SER A 16 3.67 15.68 10.26
N MET A 17 4.04 14.51 9.70
CA MET A 17 4.93 14.46 8.54
C MET A 17 4.12 14.12 7.27
N SER A 18 3.42 15.12 6.76
CA SER A 18 3.05 15.16 5.35
C SER A 18 4.31 15.49 4.56
N TYR A 19 4.87 14.49 3.89
CA TYR A 19 6.00 14.64 2.99
C TYR A 19 5.59 15.53 1.81
N SER A 20 6.21 16.71 1.70
CA SER A 20 6.27 17.48 0.47
C SER A 20 7.35 16.83 -0.41
N LEU A 21 6.94 15.99 -1.36
CA LEU A 21 7.85 15.48 -2.39
C LEU A 21 8.10 16.61 -3.40
N ASP A 22 9.19 17.35 -3.19
CA ASP A 22 9.76 18.24 -4.19
C ASP A 22 10.45 17.36 -5.25
N SER A 23 9.73 17.11 -6.34
CA SER A 23 10.20 16.36 -7.49
C SER A 23 11.08 17.26 -8.35
N ARG A 24 12.39 17.28 -8.08
CA ARG A 24 13.40 17.80 -9.00
C ARG A 24 14.58 16.84 -9.05
N ASP A 25 14.65 16.05 -10.11
CA ASP A 25 15.88 15.76 -10.83
C ASP A 25 15.56 15.15 -12.20
N CYS A 26 15.50 16.03 -13.21
CA CYS A 26 15.61 15.63 -14.61
C CYS A 26 17.09 15.39 -14.93
N ILE A 27 17.49 14.12 -15.05
CA ILE A 27 18.79 13.76 -15.62
C ILE A 27 18.75 14.04 -17.12
N LYS A 28 19.30 15.19 -17.54
CA LYS A 28 19.69 15.47 -18.93
C LYS A 28 21.09 14.94 -19.16
N THR A 29 21.21 13.88 -19.95
CA THR A 29 22.46 13.44 -20.56
C THR A 29 22.95 14.51 -21.55
N LYS A 30 24.18 15.01 -21.36
CA LYS A 30 24.88 15.79 -22.39
C LYS A 30 26.39 15.52 -22.35
N VAL A 31 26.89 15.23 -23.55
CA VAL A 31 28.27 14.94 -24.01
C VAL A 31 29.29 16.01 -23.55
N PRO A 32 30.56 15.66 -23.27
CA PRO A 32 31.55 16.60 -22.77
C PRO A 32 32.12 17.48 -23.88
N SER A 33 32.20 18.78 -23.61
CA SER A 33 33.00 19.76 -24.34
C SER A 33 33.47 20.82 -23.34
N ALA A 34 34.73 21.19 -23.47
CA ALA A 34 35.55 21.83 -22.46
C ALA A 34 35.23 23.31 -22.18
N SER A 35 35.72 23.69 -20.98
CA SER A 35 36.43 24.92 -20.62
C SER A 35 35.68 26.24 -20.30
N VAL A 36 36.13 26.79 -19.16
CA VAL A 36 36.23 28.19 -18.73
C VAL A 36 35.05 28.86 -18.02
N SER A 37 35.44 29.45 -16.87
CA SER A 37 34.93 30.67 -16.21
C SER A 37 33.99 30.53 -15.00
N SER A 38 34.63 30.80 -13.86
CA SER A 38 34.12 31.41 -12.64
C SER A 38 33.29 32.68 -12.86
N HIS A 39 32.20 32.86 -12.10
CA HIS A 39 31.96 34.03 -11.22
C HIS A 39 30.56 33.98 -10.56
N LEU A 40 30.56 34.24 -9.25
CA LEU A 40 29.62 35.03 -8.45
C LEU A 40 28.16 34.56 -8.20
N VAL A 41 27.92 34.25 -6.92
CA VAL A 41 26.95 34.90 -6.01
C VAL A 41 25.53 35.16 -6.55
N SER A 42 24.50 34.56 -5.94
CA SER A 42 23.57 35.29 -5.07
C SER A 42 22.40 34.46 -4.53
N SER A 43 22.01 34.84 -3.30
CA SER A 43 20.66 34.83 -2.73
C SER A 43 20.05 33.52 -2.20
N VAL A 44 20.35 33.32 -0.92
CA VAL A 44 19.46 32.77 0.11
C VAL A 44 18.08 33.45 0.03
N SER A 45 17.01 32.69 -0.19
CA SER A 45 15.64 33.14 0.10
C SER A 45 15.02 32.28 1.19
N ARG A 46 15.09 32.80 2.42
CA ARG A 46 14.32 32.34 3.58
C ARG A 46 12.90 32.90 3.49
N HIS A 47 11.93 32.08 3.13
CA HIS A 47 10.53 32.41 3.39
C HIS A 47 10.07 31.79 4.72
N TYR A 48 10.23 32.58 5.77
CA TYR A 48 9.50 32.45 7.03
C TYR A 48 8.02 32.73 6.79
N LEU A 49 7.17 31.70 6.79
CA LEU A 49 5.72 31.88 6.82
C LEU A 49 5.20 31.77 8.26
N ARG A 50 4.95 32.98 8.77
CA ARG A 50 4.13 33.39 9.91
C ARG A 50 3.08 32.36 10.36
N ARG A 51 3.28 31.85 11.56
CA ARG A 51 2.25 31.28 12.44
C ARG A 51 1.17 32.33 12.71
N LYS A 52 -0.08 32.04 12.37
CA LYS A 52 -1.25 32.70 12.97
C LYS A 52 -1.87 31.73 13.98
N ALA A 53 -1.64 32.01 15.26
CA ALA A 53 -2.35 31.37 16.35
C ALA A 53 -3.78 31.92 16.37
N VAL A 54 -4.76 31.07 16.07
CA VAL A 54 -6.17 31.35 16.28
C VAL A 54 -6.60 30.51 17.48
N SER A 55 -6.68 31.17 18.64
CA SER A 55 -7.24 30.63 19.86
C SER A 55 -8.76 30.68 19.74
N ILE A 56 -9.41 29.53 19.60
CA ILE A 56 -10.85 29.40 19.72
C ILE A 56 -11.13 28.67 21.03
N ILE A 57 -11.47 29.47 22.03
CA ILE A 57 -12.06 29.05 23.29
C ILE A 57 -13.53 28.73 22.96
N CYS A 58 -13.89 27.45 22.92
CA CYS A 58 -15.28 27.02 22.86
C CYS A 58 -15.60 26.20 24.11
N SER A 59 -15.97 26.91 25.16
CA SER A 59 -16.57 26.37 26.37
C SER A 59 -18.06 26.09 26.10
N LEU A 60 -18.40 24.83 25.82
CA LEU A 60 -19.77 24.34 25.93
C LEU A 60 -19.81 23.14 26.88
N SER A 61 -20.33 23.43 28.06
CA SER A 61 -20.81 22.51 29.08
C SER A 61 -21.96 21.68 28.51
N CYS A 62 -21.67 20.43 28.14
CA CYS A 62 -22.68 19.44 27.79
C CYS A 62 -22.81 18.44 28.95
N SER A 63 -23.82 18.66 29.80
CA SER A 63 -24.25 17.71 30.82
C SER A 63 -24.98 16.55 30.14
N ALA A 64 -24.25 15.51 29.74
CA ALA A 64 -24.84 14.28 29.22
C ALA A 64 -25.01 13.25 30.34
N LEU A 65 -26.26 12.82 30.51
CA LEU A 65 -26.69 11.74 31.39
C LEU A 65 -26.00 10.42 30.96
N PHE A 66 -25.15 9.89 31.83
CA PHE A 66 -24.52 8.58 31.67
C PHE A 66 -25.56 7.47 31.88
N PHE A 67 -26.02 6.85 30.78
CA PHE A 67 -26.64 5.54 30.83
C PHE A 67 -25.55 4.46 30.72
N PRO A 68 -25.33 3.61 31.74
CA PRO A 68 -24.39 2.51 31.67
C PRO A 68 -24.95 1.44 30.73
N LEU A 69 -24.51 1.46 29.46
CA LEU A 69 -24.73 0.36 28.53
C LEU A 69 -23.84 -0.82 28.95
N PRO A 70 -24.39 -2.04 29.10
CA PRO A 70 -23.60 -3.23 29.32
C PRO A 70 -22.82 -3.55 28.04
N LEU A 71 -21.57 -3.12 27.99
CA LEU A 71 -20.61 -3.57 27.00
C LEU A 71 -20.33 -5.05 27.23
N ALA A 72 -20.99 -5.90 26.46
CA ALA A 72 -20.58 -7.29 26.29
C ALA A 72 -19.18 -7.29 25.65
N ALA A 73 -18.15 -7.32 26.50
CA ALA A 73 -16.77 -7.48 26.09
C ALA A 73 -16.63 -8.87 25.47
N LYS A 74 -16.60 -8.89 24.13
CA LYS A 74 -16.25 -10.08 23.35
C LYS A 74 -14.86 -10.51 23.82
N GLU A 75 -14.75 -11.72 24.37
CA GLU A 75 -13.49 -12.29 24.86
C GLU A 75 -12.37 -12.00 23.86
N GLN A 76 -11.39 -11.25 24.34
CA GLN A 76 -10.26 -10.81 23.54
C GLN A 76 -9.43 -12.07 23.24
N PRO A 77 -9.14 -12.37 21.97
CA PRO A 77 -8.39 -13.56 21.60
C PRO A 77 -7.07 -13.62 22.38
N THR A 78 -6.78 -14.79 22.94
CA THR A 78 -5.66 -15.03 23.83
C THR A 78 -4.33 -14.63 23.17
N THR A 79 -3.44 -14.05 23.99
CA THR A 79 -2.22 -13.35 23.59
C THR A 79 -1.14 -14.21 22.93
N ASP A 80 -1.28 -15.53 22.94
CA ASP A 80 -0.34 -16.45 22.29
C ASP A 80 -0.56 -16.57 20.77
N SER A 81 -1.64 -16.00 20.22
CA SER A 81 -2.00 -16.19 18.82
C SER A 81 -1.27 -15.27 17.83
N ASP A 82 -0.41 -14.34 18.25
CA ASP A 82 0.10 -13.30 17.34
C ASP A 82 1.24 -13.79 16.42
N VAL A 83 2.16 -14.62 16.93
CA VAL A 83 3.27 -15.17 16.14
C VAL A 83 2.80 -15.99 14.93
N PRO A 84 1.85 -16.95 15.05
CA PRO A 84 1.39 -17.69 13.88
C PRO A 84 0.71 -16.78 12.84
N ILE A 85 0.00 -15.73 13.27
CA ILE A 85 -0.63 -14.76 12.36
C ILE A 85 0.44 -13.96 11.60
N LEU A 86 1.55 -13.60 12.24
CA LEU A 86 2.67 -12.91 11.58
C LEU A 86 3.40 -13.81 10.58
N LYS A 87 3.51 -15.12 10.87
CA LYS A 87 4.02 -16.11 9.92
C LYS A 87 3.10 -16.27 8.72
N GLU A 88 1.79 -16.43 8.95
CA GLU A 88 0.78 -16.50 7.89
C GLU A 88 0.80 -15.23 7.01
N ALA A 89 0.92 -14.05 7.62
CA ALA A 89 1.07 -12.79 6.89
C ALA A 89 2.31 -12.78 5.98
N THR A 90 3.41 -13.36 6.44
CA THR A 90 4.66 -13.47 5.68
C THR A 90 4.52 -14.40 4.48
N GLU A 91 3.87 -15.55 4.68
CA GLU A 91 3.56 -16.50 3.62
C GLU A 91 2.60 -15.90 2.59
N ALA A 92 1.58 -15.17 3.05
CA ALA A 92 0.62 -14.51 2.18
C ALA A 92 1.26 -13.43 1.30
N LEU A 93 2.20 -12.63 1.82
CA LEU A 93 2.96 -11.68 0.99
C LEU A 93 3.86 -12.38 -0.02
N SER A 94 4.51 -13.49 0.38
CA SER A 94 5.32 -14.29 -0.55
C SER A 94 4.45 -14.87 -1.67
N SER A 95 3.29 -15.41 -1.33
CA SER A 95 2.31 -15.92 -2.30
C SER A 95 1.77 -14.83 -3.23
N LEU A 96 1.53 -13.61 -2.71
CA LEU A 96 1.14 -12.46 -3.54
C LEU A 96 2.23 -12.13 -4.58
N LEU A 97 3.49 -12.13 -4.18
CA LEU A 97 4.62 -11.83 -5.08
C LEU A 97 4.82 -12.91 -6.14
N GLU A 98 4.68 -14.19 -5.78
CA GLU A 98 4.72 -15.31 -6.72
C GLU A 98 3.57 -15.26 -7.73
N ASN A 99 2.39 -14.78 -7.30
CA ASN A 99 1.18 -14.69 -8.13
C ASN A 99 0.88 -13.25 -8.59
N TRP A 100 1.90 -12.41 -8.68
CA TRP A 100 1.74 -10.97 -8.89
C TRP A 100 0.91 -10.63 -10.13
N GLN A 101 1.20 -11.28 -11.28
CA GLN A 101 0.45 -11.05 -12.53
C GLN A 101 -1.04 -11.38 -12.35
N LYS A 102 -1.36 -12.52 -11.74
CA LYS A 102 -2.75 -12.94 -11.49
C LYS A 102 -3.47 -12.02 -10.51
N ALA A 103 -2.75 -11.47 -9.53
CA ALA A 103 -3.31 -10.52 -8.56
C ALA A 103 -3.56 -9.14 -9.16
N THR A 104 -2.88 -8.79 -10.25
CA THR A 104 -2.87 -7.43 -10.79
C THR A 104 -3.48 -7.30 -12.17
N ILE A 105 -3.75 -8.41 -12.85
CA ILE A 105 -4.39 -8.45 -14.16
C ILE A 105 -5.76 -9.11 -14.01
N ASP A 106 -6.81 -8.32 -14.22
CA ASP A 106 -8.18 -8.79 -14.26
C ASP A 106 -8.62 -8.88 -15.73
N CYS A 107 -8.85 -10.11 -16.20
CA CYS A 107 -9.27 -10.37 -17.57
C CYS A 107 -10.75 -10.71 -17.60
N THR A 108 -11.53 -9.82 -18.22
CA THR A 108 -12.95 -10.04 -18.45
C THR A 108 -13.15 -10.61 -19.86
N PHE A 109 -13.87 -11.72 -19.93
CA PHE A 109 -14.33 -12.29 -21.19
C PHE A 109 -15.64 -11.58 -21.55
N ALA A 110 -15.68 -10.94 -22.72
CA ALA A 110 -16.85 -10.30 -23.31
C ALA A 110 -17.27 -8.93 -22.72
N ASP A 111 -16.42 -7.91 -22.87
CA ASP A 111 -16.94 -6.55 -22.95
C ASP A 111 -17.42 -6.33 -24.40
N VAL A 112 -18.71 -6.60 -24.66
CA VAL A 112 -19.32 -6.31 -25.96
C VAL A 112 -19.28 -4.79 -26.16
N PRO A 113 -18.59 -4.27 -27.19
CA PRO A 113 -18.47 -2.83 -27.40
C PRO A 113 -19.83 -2.15 -27.29
N ARG A 114 -19.93 -1.14 -26.43
CA ARG A 114 -21.20 -0.46 -26.12
C ARG A 114 -21.87 0.11 -27.37
N GLU A 115 -21.08 0.48 -28.37
CA GLU A 115 -21.51 0.94 -29.69
C GLU A 115 -22.31 -0.11 -30.47
N LEU A 116 -22.00 -1.40 -30.26
CA LEU A 116 -22.76 -2.49 -30.82
C LEU A 116 -24.10 -2.62 -30.11
N LEU A 117 -24.18 -2.33 -28.80
CA LEU A 117 -25.42 -2.39 -28.00
C LEU A 117 -26.42 -1.26 -28.30
N GLU A 118 -26.11 -0.30 -29.18
CA GLU A 118 -27.06 0.73 -29.59
C GLU A 118 -28.16 0.17 -30.51
N THR A 119 -29.40 0.60 -30.31
CA THR A 119 -30.60 0.07 -30.99
C THR A 119 -30.54 0.19 -32.51
N LYS A 120 -29.74 1.13 -33.02
CA LYS A 120 -29.54 1.39 -34.45
C LYS A 120 -28.65 0.33 -35.15
N ASN A 121 -27.90 -0.46 -34.38
CA ASN A 121 -26.94 -1.44 -34.89
C ASN A 121 -27.40 -2.90 -34.67
N LYS A 122 -28.67 -3.12 -34.35
CA LYS A 122 -29.22 -4.45 -34.02
C LYS A 122 -28.89 -5.52 -35.06
N ASP A 123 -28.95 -5.18 -36.35
CA ASP A 123 -28.67 -6.14 -37.43
C ASP A 123 -27.17 -6.48 -37.54
N LYS A 124 -26.29 -5.50 -37.27
CA LYS A 124 -24.84 -5.75 -37.18
C LYS A 124 -24.49 -6.56 -35.94
N LEU A 125 -25.20 -6.34 -34.85
CA LEU A 125 -25.10 -7.14 -33.63
C LEU A 125 -25.51 -8.58 -33.88
N LEU A 126 -26.63 -8.83 -34.56
CA LEU A 126 -27.09 -10.18 -34.86
C LEU A 126 -26.16 -10.88 -35.85
N ALA A 127 -25.61 -10.16 -36.84
CA ALA A 127 -24.61 -10.71 -37.75
C ALA A 127 -23.31 -11.09 -37.00
N LYS A 128 -22.73 -10.17 -36.22
CA LYS A 128 -21.53 -10.44 -35.41
C LYS A 128 -21.79 -11.48 -34.34
N ALA A 129 -22.93 -11.43 -33.66
CA ALA A 129 -23.30 -12.41 -32.65
C ALA A 129 -23.51 -13.79 -33.28
N SER A 130 -24.04 -13.90 -34.51
CA SER A 130 -24.13 -15.20 -35.20
C SER A 130 -22.75 -15.74 -35.61
N GLU A 131 -21.81 -14.85 -35.94
CA GLU A 131 -20.40 -15.19 -36.22
C GLU A 131 -19.64 -15.58 -34.93
N PHE A 132 -19.96 -14.94 -33.80
CA PHE A 132 -19.40 -15.23 -32.47
C PHE A 132 -20.15 -16.34 -31.70
N ALA A 133 -21.37 -16.72 -32.11
CA ALA A 133 -22.20 -17.74 -31.46
C ALA A 133 -21.88 -19.17 -31.94
N LEU A 134 -20.95 -19.34 -32.89
CA LEU A 134 -20.25 -20.61 -33.04
C LEU A 134 -19.03 -20.60 -32.11
N PHE A 135 -19.30 -20.99 -30.86
CA PHE A 135 -18.40 -21.08 -29.72
C PHE A 135 -17.14 -21.93 -29.96
N ASP A 136 -16.20 -21.43 -30.75
CA ASP A 136 -14.83 -21.87 -30.60
C ASP A 136 -14.25 -21.07 -29.42
N LYS A 137 -14.00 -21.74 -28.28
CA LYS A 137 -13.38 -21.12 -27.06
C LYS A 137 -12.07 -20.38 -27.37
N SER A 138 -11.53 -20.56 -28.58
CA SER A 138 -10.37 -19.91 -29.15
C SER A 138 -10.59 -18.45 -29.60
N THR A 139 -11.83 -17.98 -29.85
CA THR A 139 -12.08 -16.66 -30.47
C THR A 139 -12.76 -15.62 -29.57
N SER A 140 -13.04 -15.94 -28.29
CA SER A 140 -13.55 -14.92 -27.36
C SER A 140 -12.51 -13.83 -27.16
N VAL A 141 -12.84 -12.59 -27.51
CA VAL A 141 -11.97 -11.43 -27.25
C VAL A 141 -11.86 -11.25 -25.74
N VAL A 142 -10.69 -11.58 -25.19
CA VAL A 142 -10.37 -11.39 -23.78
C VAL A 142 -9.76 -10.02 -23.63
N THR A 143 -10.43 -9.18 -22.87
CA THR A 143 -9.97 -7.84 -22.56
C THR A 143 -9.45 -7.84 -21.13
N CYS A 144 -8.18 -7.51 -20.95
CA CYS A 144 -7.52 -7.48 -19.65
C CYS A 144 -7.30 -6.04 -19.20
N LYS A 145 -7.44 -5.82 -17.90
CA LYS A 145 -7.22 -4.53 -17.24
C LYS A 145 -6.30 -4.73 -16.06
N ARG A 146 -5.39 -3.79 -15.82
CA ARG A 146 -4.57 -3.79 -14.60
C ARG A 146 -5.37 -3.23 -13.41
N THR A 147 -5.32 -3.93 -12.29
CA THR A 147 -6.00 -3.57 -11.05
C THR A 147 -5.07 -3.65 -9.85
N ASN A 148 -5.22 -2.73 -8.92
CA ASN A 148 -4.52 -2.70 -7.64
C ASN A 148 -5.36 -3.27 -6.49
N ARG A 149 -6.59 -3.73 -6.76
CA ARG A 149 -7.57 -4.08 -5.72
C ARG A 149 -7.10 -5.22 -4.84
N ILE A 150 -6.68 -6.33 -5.44
CA ILE A 150 -6.23 -7.52 -4.70
C ILE A 150 -4.97 -7.19 -3.90
N VAL A 151 -4.02 -6.47 -4.50
CA VAL A 151 -2.80 -6.00 -3.80
C VAL A 151 -3.16 -5.21 -2.54
N ARG A 152 -4.08 -4.24 -2.66
CA ARG A 152 -4.53 -3.39 -1.54
C ARG A 152 -5.25 -4.17 -0.44
N ASP A 153 -6.04 -5.18 -0.81
CA ASP A 153 -6.67 -6.10 0.13
C ASP A 153 -5.59 -6.97 0.83
N TYR A 154 -4.57 -7.47 0.12
CA TYR A 154 -3.52 -8.27 0.75
C TYR A 154 -2.67 -7.50 1.75
N ILE A 155 -2.30 -6.25 1.45
CA ILE A 155 -1.49 -5.41 2.34
C ILE A 155 -2.28 -4.81 3.52
N GLY A 156 -3.58 -5.09 3.64
CA GLY A 156 -4.37 -4.72 4.82
C GLY A 156 -4.96 -3.31 4.81
N VAL A 157 -4.73 -2.52 3.76
CA VAL A 157 -5.12 -1.08 3.72
C VAL A 157 -6.64 -0.90 3.65
N THR A 158 -7.36 -1.88 3.08
CA THR A 158 -8.82 -1.87 3.01
C THR A 158 -9.49 -2.41 4.29
N GLY A 159 -8.70 -2.78 5.31
CA GLY A 159 -9.19 -3.47 6.51
C GLY A 159 -9.54 -4.95 6.27
N LYS A 160 -9.22 -5.49 5.09
CA LYS A 160 -9.33 -6.91 4.76
C LYS A 160 -7.92 -7.48 4.58
N GLY A 161 -7.80 -8.80 4.64
CA GLY A 161 -6.56 -9.51 4.32
C GLY A 161 -5.66 -9.83 5.52
N PRO A 162 -4.56 -10.55 5.27
CA PRO A 162 -3.71 -11.14 6.30
C PRO A 162 -2.84 -10.11 7.03
N LEU A 163 -2.53 -8.97 6.40
CA LEU A 163 -1.65 -7.94 6.98
C LEU A 163 -2.39 -6.95 7.89
N VAL A 164 -3.70 -7.11 8.08
CA VAL A 164 -4.50 -6.20 8.90
C VAL A 164 -4.00 -6.18 10.34
N GLY A 165 -3.43 -5.04 10.73
CA GLY A 165 -2.89 -4.82 12.05
C GLY A 165 -1.55 -5.52 12.32
N ALA A 166 -0.85 -6.01 11.31
CA ALA A 166 0.47 -6.64 11.47
C ALA A 166 1.46 -5.73 12.20
N GLU A 167 1.56 -4.45 11.82
CA GLU A 167 2.41 -3.45 12.50
C GLU A 167 2.07 -3.32 14.00
N LYS A 168 0.77 -3.28 14.33
CA LYS A 168 0.32 -3.18 15.73
C LYS A 168 0.65 -4.45 16.51
N ARG A 169 0.58 -5.62 15.87
CA ARG A 169 0.90 -6.92 16.49
C ARG A 169 2.39 -7.05 16.77
N LEU A 170 3.26 -6.64 15.84
CA LEU A 170 4.71 -6.60 16.05
C LEU A 170 5.09 -5.76 17.28
N LEU A 171 4.40 -4.63 17.47
CA LEU A 171 4.65 -3.75 18.61
C LEU A 171 3.96 -4.18 19.92
N ARG A 172 3.25 -5.31 19.95
CA ARG A 172 2.63 -5.79 21.20
C ARG A 172 3.70 -6.28 22.16
N LYS A 173 3.52 -5.94 23.44
CA LYS A 173 4.39 -6.36 24.53
C LYS A 173 4.62 -7.88 24.54
N THR A 174 3.58 -8.66 24.26
CA THR A 174 3.62 -10.14 24.24
C THR A 174 4.51 -10.70 23.12
N VAL A 175 4.68 -9.97 22.02
CA VAL A 175 5.58 -10.35 20.92
C VAL A 175 7.00 -9.86 21.23
N VAL A 176 7.14 -8.63 21.72
CA VAL A 176 8.46 -8.05 22.07
C VAL A 176 9.14 -8.82 23.21
N GLU A 177 8.40 -9.32 24.21
CA GLU A 177 8.94 -10.15 25.30
C GLU A 177 9.50 -11.50 24.82
N ARG A 178 9.20 -11.93 23.60
CA ARG A 178 9.75 -13.15 22.98
C ARG A 178 11.01 -12.90 22.16
N VAL A 179 11.41 -11.64 21.99
CA VAL A 179 12.66 -11.28 21.30
C VAL A 179 13.80 -11.40 22.30
N ASP A 180 14.92 -11.98 21.86
CA ASP A 180 16.13 -12.05 22.68
C ASP A 180 16.67 -10.63 22.99
N PRO A 181 16.97 -10.29 24.26
CA PRO A 181 17.41 -8.95 24.65
C PRO A 181 18.66 -8.43 23.92
N GLU A 182 19.53 -9.31 23.43
CA GLU A 182 20.72 -8.90 22.66
C GLU A 182 20.39 -8.51 21.21
N SER A 183 19.27 -9.00 20.67
CA SER A 183 18.81 -8.74 19.30
C SER A 183 17.63 -7.75 19.20
N LEU A 184 17.25 -7.14 20.32
CA LEU A 184 16.09 -6.25 20.43
C LEU A 184 16.20 -5.00 19.52
N ASP A 185 17.39 -4.42 19.39
CA ASP A 185 17.62 -3.28 18.49
C ASP A 185 17.46 -3.67 17.01
N GLU A 186 17.94 -4.86 16.63
CA GLU A 186 17.80 -5.39 15.27
C GLU A 186 16.33 -5.69 14.93
N TYR A 187 15.57 -6.20 15.91
CA TYR A 187 14.13 -6.40 15.78
C TYR A 187 13.40 -5.09 15.51
N PHE A 188 13.63 -4.05 16.30
CA PHE A 188 12.97 -2.75 16.07
C PHE A 188 13.38 -2.09 14.76
N SER A 189 14.64 -2.23 14.35
CA SER A 189 15.11 -1.81 13.02
C SER A 189 14.34 -2.53 11.90
N ALA A 190 14.17 -3.84 11.99
CA ALA A 190 13.40 -4.62 11.02
C ALA A 190 11.92 -4.20 10.99
N VAL A 191 11.30 -3.98 12.16
CA VAL A 191 9.90 -3.52 12.26
C VAL A 191 9.73 -2.12 11.67
N GLU A 192 10.70 -1.22 11.84
CA GLU A 192 10.69 0.11 11.25
C GLU A 192 10.78 0.06 9.71
N ILE A 193 11.73 -0.71 9.18
CA ILE A 193 11.88 -0.91 7.72
C ILE A 193 10.59 -1.50 7.15
N PHE A 194 10.02 -2.52 7.80
CA PHE A 194 8.75 -3.11 7.41
C PHE A 194 7.64 -2.04 7.33
N SER A 195 7.47 -1.23 8.37
CA SER A 195 6.44 -0.19 8.44
C SER A 195 6.62 0.87 7.35
N GLN A 196 7.88 1.28 7.09
CA GLN A 196 8.22 2.26 6.06
C GLN A 196 7.95 1.72 4.65
N SER A 197 8.43 0.52 4.33
CA SER A 197 8.23 -0.11 3.02
C SER A 197 6.76 -0.44 2.77
N LEU A 198 6.00 -0.89 3.78
CA LEU A 198 4.55 -1.13 3.68
C LEU A 198 3.77 0.18 3.44
N SER A 199 4.17 1.28 4.10
CA SER A 199 3.59 2.60 3.87
C SER A 199 3.87 3.11 2.45
N ARG A 200 5.07 2.86 1.93
CA ARG A 200 5.45 3.16 0.54
C ARG A 200 4.60 2.34 -0.44
N ALA A 201 4.47 1.03 -0.22
CA ALA A 201 3.62 0.14 -1.02
C ALA A 201 2.14 0.59 -1.02
N THR A 202 1.63 1.02 0.14
CA THR A 202 0.27 1.55 0.29
C THR A 202 0.03 2.78 -0.58
N THR A 203 0.98 3.72 -0.57
CA THR A 203 0.90 4.95 -1.36
C THR A 203 1.00 4.67 -2.85
N LEU A 204 1.99 3.89 -3.27
CA LEU A 204 2.22 3.54 -4.67
C LEU A 204 1.06 2.74 -5.25
N SER A 205 0.54 1.77 -4.51
CA SER A 205 -0.64 1.00 -4.94
C SER A 205 -1.87 1.88 -5.07
N TYR A 206 -2.08 2.87 -4.18
CA TYR A 206 -3.18 3.83 -4.32
C TYR A 206 -3.04 4.62 -5.63
N THR A 207 -1.88 5.23 -5.84
CA THR A 207 -1.57 6.03 -7.03
C THR A 207 -1.73 5.21 -8.31
N ALA A 208 -1.33 3.94 -8.31
CA ALA A 208 -1.51 3.05 -9.45
C ALA A 208 -2.98 2.86 -9.86
N GLY A 209 -3.93 2.97 -8.93
CA GLY A 209 -5.37 2.85 -9.25
C GLY A 209 -6.04 4.17 -9.62
N THR A 210 -5.45 5.31 -9.28
CA THR A 210 -6.07 6.63 -9.47
C THR A 210 -5.39 7.51 -10.52
N ALA A 211 -4.09 7.34 -10.73
CA ALA A 211 -3.27 8.24 -11.52
C ALA A 211 -2.53 7.55 -12.68
N ASP A 212 -2.29 6.23 -12.62
CA ASP A 212 -1.69 5.50 -13.75
C ASP A 212 -2.73 5.26 -14.84
N PHE A 213 -2.59 5.94 -15.97
CA PHE A 213 -3.38 5.70 -17.18
C PHE A 213 -3.24 4.25 -17.67
N ASP A 214 -2.14 3.57 -17.33
CA ASP A 214 -1.94 2.14 -17.60
C ASP A 214 -2.98 1.24 -16.93
N SER A 215 -3.57 1.68 -15.81
CA SER A 215 -4.68 0.95 -15.17
C SER A 215 -6.02 1.14 -15.90
N MET A 216 -6.15 2.14 -16.76
CA MET A 216 -7.39 2.46 -17.48
C MET A 216 -7.40 1.90 -18.90
N ASN A 217 -6.24 1.56 -19.44
CA ASN A 217 -6.12 0.97 -20.77
C ASN A 217 -6.35 -0.53 -20.71
N ASN A 218 -7.37 -0.96 -21.45
CA ASN A 218 -7.63 -2.35 -21.73
C ASN A 218 -6.60 -2.88 -22.76
N PHE A 219 -6.06 -4.06 -22.53
CA PHE A 219 -5.11 -4.71 -23.43
C PHE A 219 -5.57 -6.14 -23.79
N ALA A 220 -5.11 -6.63 -24.95
CA ALA A 220 -5.37 -7.99 -25.37
C ALA A 220 -4.56 -8.96 -24.51
N LYS A 221 -5.14 -10.13 -24.19
CA LYS A 221 -4.43 -11.17 -23.43
C LYS A 221 -3.12 -11.56 -24.16
N GLY A 222 -1.99 -11.45 -23.46
CA GLY A 222 -0.67 -11.75 -24.00
C GLY A 222 0.09 -10.53 -24.54
N ASP A 223 -0.58 -9.39 -24.74
CA ASP A 223 0.05 -8.12 -25.10
C ASP A 223 0.35 -7.28 -23.84
N GLU A 224 0.93 -7.93 -22.83
CA GLU A 224 1.26 -7.29 -21.56
C GLU A 224 2.42 -6.32 -21.77
N ASN A 225 2.10 -5.07 -22.07
CA ASN A 225 3.12 -4.02 -22.13
C ASN A 225 3.54 -3.68 -20.69
N ILE A 226 4.51 -4.43 -20.16
CA ILE A 226 5.04 -4.24 -18.79
C ILE A 226 5.92 -2.99 -18.83
N SER A 227 5.30 -1.85 -18.50
CA SER A 227 6.04 -0.61 -18.31
C SER A 227 6.89 -0.73 -17.05
N ASN A 228 8.20 -0.96 -17.24
CA ASN A 228 9.22 -0.95 -16.20
C ASN A 228 9.31 0.47 -15.62
N GLY A 229 8.43 0.79 -14.67
CA GLY A 229 8.29 2.14 -14.11
C GLY A 229 6.89 2.46 -13.59
N SER A 230 5.88 1.63 -13.88
CA SER A 230 4.53 1.83 -13.32
C SER A 230 4.55 1.90 -11.79
N ASN A 231 3.63 2.67 -11.19
CA ASN A 231 3.55 2.76 -9.73
C ASN A 231 3.24 1.39 -9.11
N LEU A 232 2.57 0.52 -9.86
CA LEU A 232 2.28 -0.85 -9.44
C LEU A 232 3.56 -1.70 -9.32
N GLU A 233 4.50 -1.58 -10.25
CA GLU A 233 5.80 -2.28 -10.16
C GLU A 233 6.67 -1.71 -9.02
N GLN A 234 6.65 -0.40 -8.81
CA GLN A 234 7.32 0.19 -7.64
C GLN A 234 6.67 -0.27 -6.32
N ALA A 235 5.34 -0.46 -6.32
CA ALA A 235 4.63 -1.03 -5.18
C ALA A 235 5.05 -2.48 -4.92
N ARG A 236 5.26 -3.28 -5.97
CA ARG A 236 5.80 -4.64 -5.88
C ARG A 236 7.15 -4.66 -5.16
N GLN A 237 8.09 -3.82 -5.60
CA GLN A 237 9.42 -3.73 -4.98
C GLN A 237 9.33 -3.33 -3.50
N ALA A 238 8.45 -2.38 -3.17
CA ALA A 238 8.21 -1.99 -1.78
C ALA A 238 7.61 -3.14 -0.95
N ILE A 239 6.77 -4.00 -1.55
CA ILE A 239 6.23 -5.21 -0.91
C ILE A 239 7.34 -6.26 -0.72
N GLU A 240 8.26 -6.41 -1.68
CA GLU A 240 9.42 -7.31 -1.55
C GLU A 240 10.31 -6.87 -0.36
N GLU A 241 10.62 -5.58 -0.27
CA GLU A 241 11.35 -5.00 0.88
C GLU A 241 10.61 -5.25 2.21
N ALA A 242 9.29 -4.98 2.25
CA ALA A 242 8.47 -5.22 3.43
C ALA A 242 8.45 -6.70 3.82
N THR A 243 8.35 -7.61 2.84
CA THR A 243 8.34 -9.06 3.06
C THR A 243 9.66 -9.52 3.66
N PHE A 244 10.79 -9.01 3.14
CA PHE A 244 12.11 -9.30 3.66
C PHE A 244 12.27 -8.81 5.12
N ALA A 245 11.87 -7.58 5.40
CA ALA A 245 11.92 -7.01 6.74
C ALA A 245 11.02 -7.75 7.74
N LEU A 246 9.82 -8.17 7.32
CA LEU A 246 8.91 -8.96 8.15
C LEU A 246 9.47 -10.35 8.43
N LYS A 247 10.03 -11.05 7.41
CA LYS A 247 10.74 -12.32 7.60
C LYS A 247 11.85 -12.20 8.62
N LYS A 248 12.64 -11.13 8.52
CA LYS A 248 13.72 -10.84 9.47
C LYS A 248 13.19 -10.62 10.89
N ALA A 249 12.16 -9.80 11.07
CA ALA A 249 11.55 -9.57 12.38
C ALA A 249 10.97 -10.86 13.00
N VAL A 250 10.32 -11.71 12.18
CA VAL A 250 9.76 -12.99 12.63
C VAL A 250 10.85 -13.99 12.99
N ALA A 251 11.99 -14.00 12.28
CA ALA A 251 13.11 -14.90 12.58
C ALA A 251 13.81 -14.60 13.91
N LEU A 252 13.71 -13.35 14.41
CA LEU A 252 14.24 -12.94 15.70
C LEU A 252 13.33 -13.29 16.89
N LEU A 253 12.12 -13.80 16.63
CA LEU A 253 11.22 -14.26 17.68
C LEU A 253 11.67 -15.67 18.10
N VAL A 254 12.01 -15.84 19.39
CA VAL A 254 12.39 -17.14 19.93
C VAL A 254 11.18 -18.07 19.89
N GLU A 255 11.32 -19.20 19.20
CA GLU A 255 10.38 -20.32 19.33
C GLU A 255 10.61 -20.97 20.69
N ASN A 256 9.93 -20.46 21.71
CA ASN A 256 9.74 -21.22 22.94
C ASN A 256 8.77 -22.37 22.62
N SER A 257 9.32 -23.44 22.04
CA SER A 257 8.65 -24.74 21.84
C SER A 257 8.46 -25.45 23.18
#